data_AF-A0A318T947-F1
#
_entry.id   AF-A0A318T947-F1
#
_cell.length_a   1.000
_cell.length_b   1.000
_cell.length_c   1.000
_cell.angle_alpha   90.00
_cell.angle_beta   90.00
_cell.angle_gamma   90.00
#
_symmetry.space_group_name_H-M   'P 1'
#
loop_
_entity.id
_entity.type
_entity.pdbx_description
1 polymer ?
#
loop_
_entity_poly.entity_id
_entity_poly.type
_entity_poly.pdbx_seq_one_letter_code
_entity_poly.pdbx_strand_id
1 'polypeptide(L)' 'MVIVAGFTLRSTSLPEAPMPTLFRFLTVLAVIGGVVYGTIFALANFVGPQTRDMSVTIPPDRFQKR' A
#
# COMPACT_ATOMS: atom_id res chain seq x y z
N MET A 1 17.32 -57.12 29.37
CA MET A 1 16.82 -55.84 29.91
C MET A 1 17.74 -54.66 29.54
N VAL A 2 18.23 -54.59 28.29
CA VAL A 2 19.13 -53.51 27.82
C VAL A 2 18.59 -52.86 26.53
N ILE A 3 17.47 -53.36 25.99
CA ILE A 3 16.90 -52.91 24.70
C ILE A 3 15.90 -51.74 24.86
N VAL A 4 15.50 -51.38 26.09
CA VAL A 4 14.44 -50.37 26.33
C VAL A 4 14.96 -48.93 26.48
N ALA A 5 16.27 -48.72 26.68
CA ALA A 5 16.87 -47.38 26.79
C ALA A 5 17.18 -46.71 25.45
N GLY A 6 16.90 -47.39 24.32
CA GLY A 6 17.10 -46.92 22.95
C GLY A 6 15.86 -46.28 22.31
N PHE A 7 14.76 -46.05 23.06
CA PHE A 7 13.63 -45.23 22.59
C PHE A 7 13.95 -43.75 22.78
N THR A 8 15.05 -43.38 22.14
CA THR A 8 15.59 -42.04 21.91
C THR A 8 14.52 -41.03 21.50
N LEU A 9 14.46 -39.93 22.26
CA LEU A 9 14.17 -38.58 21.79
C LEU A 9 12.99 -38.48 20.82
N ARG A 10 11.77 -38.59 21.36
CA ARG A 10 10.60 -38.05 20.66
C ARG A 10 10.78 -36.54 20.57
N SER A 11 11.24 -36.08 19.41
CA SER A 11 11.38 -34.68 19.05
C SER A 11 10.05 -33.95 19.28
N THR A 12 10.06 -32.97 20.18
CA THR A 12 9.03 -31.95 20.24
C THR A 12 9.24 -31.01 19.06
N SER A 13 8.74 -31.39 17.87
CA SER A 13 8.63 -30.44 16.77
C SER A 13 7.63 -29.36 17.19
N LEU A 14 8.15 -28.18 17.57
CA LEU A 14 7.36 -27.00 17.89
C LEU A 14 6.38 -26.72 16.73
N PRO A 15 5.18 -26.20 17.01
CA PRO A 15 4.21 -25.90 15.96
C PRO A 15 4.87 -24.94 14.97
N GLU A 16 5.21 -25.46 13.79
CA GLU A 16 5.62 -24.67 12.66
C GLU A 16 4.37 -23.92 12.22
N ALA A 17 4.20 -22.71 12.75
CA ALA A 17 3.10 -21.85 12.37
C ALA A 17 3.16 -21.70 10.84
N PRO A 18 2.18 -22.22 10.08
CA PRO A 18 2.17 -22.01 8.66
C PRO A 18 1.97 -20.51 8.52
N MET A 19 2.99 -19.81 8.05
CA MET A 19 2.81 -18.49 7.48
C MET A 19 2.58 -18.75 6.00
N PRO A 20 1.31 -19.00 5.57
CA PRO A 20 1.05 -19.29 4.18
C PRO A 20 1.63 -18.15 3.35
N THR A 21 2.43 -18.51 2.35
CA THR A 21 3.16 -17.57 1.49
C THR A 21 2.25 -16.51 0.87
N LEU A 22 0.98 -16.88 0.66
CA LEU A 22 -0.10 -16.00 0.24
C LEU A 22 -0.38 -14.85 1.21
N PHE A 23 -0.40 -15.08 2.53
CA PHE A 23 -0.67 -14.04 3.51
C PHE A 23 0.50 -13.06 3.62
N ARG A 24 1.73 -13.56 3.49
CA ARG A 24 2.94 -12.73 3.35
C ARG A 24 2.89 -11.86 2.09
N PHE A 25 2.41 -12.39 0.97
CA PHE A 25 2.23 -11.60 -0.26
C PHE A 25 1.14 -10.53 -0.11
N LEU A 26 0.00 -10.89 0.45
CA LEU A 26 -1.14 -9.98 0.65
C LEU A 26 -0.80 -8.82 1.60
N THR A 27 -0.05 -9.09 2.67
CA THR A 27 0.43 -8.06 3.59
C THR A 27 1.39 -7.08 2.91
N VAL A 28 2.28 -7.55 2.04
CA VAL A 28 3.14 -6.66 1.23
C VAL A 28 2.29 -5.77 0.30
N LEU A 29 1.30 -6.33 -0.40
CA LEU A 29 0.40 -5.55 -1.24
C LEU A 29 -0.44 -4.54 -0.44
N ALA A 30 -0.93 -4.94 0.74
CA ALA A 30 -1.71 -4.05 1.60
C ALA A 30 -0.86 -2.87 2.09
N VAL A 31 0.41 -3.10 2.43
CA VAL A 31 1.35 -2.04 2.80
C VAL A 31 1.61 -1.11 1.62
N ILE A 32 1.94 -1.66 0.43
CA ILE A 32 2.21 -0.84 -0.76
C ILE A 32 0.97 -0.03 -1.15
N GLY A 33 -0.20 -0.68 -1.22
CA GLY A 33 -1.47 -0.03 -1.53
C GLY A 33 -1.82 1.05 -0.51
N GLY A 34 -1.64 0.78 0.78
CA GLY A 34 -1.87 1.74 1.85
C GLY A 34 -0.94 2.95 1.77
N VAL A 35 0.34 2.75 1.44
CA VAL A 35 1.30 3.85 1.25
C VAL A 35 0.92 4.69 0.04
N VAL A 36 0.66 4.09 -1.12
CA VAL A 36 0.30 4.83 -2.35
C VAL A 36 -1.03 5.57 -2.17
N TYR A 37 -2.04 4.91 -1.60
CA TYR A 37 -3.32 5.57 -1.34
C TYR A 37 -3.17 6.68 -0.30
N GLY A 38 -2.41 6.44 0.76
CA GLY A 38 -2.14 7.41 1.82
C GLY A 38 -1.40 8.64 1.31
N THR A 39 -0.42 8.49 0.42
CA THR A 39 0.31 9.62 -0.17
C THR A 39 -0.59 10.46 -1.07
N ILE A 40 -1.39 9.85 -1.92
CA ILE A 40 -2.35 10.57 -2.79
C ILE A 40 -3.41 11.28 -1.94
N PHE A 41 -3.98 10.59 -0.95
CA PHE A 41 -4.97 11.16 -0.05
C PHE A 41 -4.40 12.35 0.72
N ALA A 42 -3.18 12.23 1.23
CA ALA A 42 -2.50 13.34 1.91
C ALA A 42 -2.31 14.53 0.96
N LEU A 43 -1.79 14.32 -0.24
CA LEU A 43 -1.59 15.39 -1.22
C LEU A 43 -2.91 16.09 -1.57
N ALA A 44 -3.96 15.33 -1.85
CA ALA A 44 -5.24 15.88 -2.25
C ALA A 44 -5.92 16.72 -1.15
N ASN A 45 -5.74 16.35 0.13
CA ASN A 45 -6.39 17.04 1.25
C ASN A 45 -5.52 18.14 1.87
N PHE A 46 -4.20 17.99 1.88
CA PHE A 46 -3.28 18.95 2.50
C PHE A 46 -2.70 19.97 1.51
N VAL A 47 -2.84 19.76 0.20
CA VAL A 47 -2.41 20.71 -0.84
C VAL A 47 -3.63 21.38 -1.46
N GLY A 48 -3.81 22.67 -1.19
CA GLY A 48 -4.84 23.48 -1.82
C GLY A 48 -4.53 23.71 -3.31
N PRO A 49 -5.45 23.44 -4.23
CA PRO A 49 -5.25 23.73 -5.64
C PRO A 49 -5.13 25.25 -5.84
N GLN A 50 -3.99 25.71 -6.34
CA GLN A 50 -3.79 27.12 -6.64
C GLN A 50 -4.66 27.48 -7.85
N THR A 51 -5.80 28.11 -7.58
CA THR A 51 -6.65 28.70 -8.61
C THR A 51 -5.87 29.83 -9.26
N ARG A 52 -5.12 29.52 -10.31
CA ARG A 52 -4.58 30.54 -11.20
C ARG A 52 -5.78 31.24 -11.80
N ASP A 53 -6.01 32.48 -11.42
CA ASP A 53 -6.85 33.39 -12.17
C ASP A 53 -6.28 33.41 -13.58
N MET A 54 -6.90 32.63 -14.47
CA MET A 54 -6.59 32.65 -15.89
C MET A 54 -7.20 33.94 -16.40
N SER A 55 -6.59 35.07 -16.06
CA SER A 55 -6.86 36.36 -16.67
C SER A 55 -6.28 36.28 -18.08
N VAL A 56 -6.96 35.54 -18.94
CA VAL A 56 -6.80 35.71 -20.37
C VAL A 56 -7.30 37.11 -20.62
N THR A 57 -6.39 38.04 -20.92
CA THR A 57 -6.76 39.34 -21.47
C THR A 57 -7.52 39.05 -22.76
N ILE A 58 -8.85 39.09 -22.72
CA ILE A 58 -9.68 38.88 -23.90
C ILE A 58 -9.48 40.13 -24.77
N PRO A 59 -8.85 40.01 -25.96
CA PRO A 59 -8.68 41.16 -26.83
C PRO A 59 -10.07 41.61 -27.32
N PRO A 60 -10.42 42.90 -27.24
CA PRO A 60 -11.74 43.41 -27.61
C PRO A 60 -12.10 43.19 -29.09
N ASP A 61 -11.11 42.95 -29.96
CA ASP A 61 -11.29 42.62 -31.37
C ASP A 61 -12.11 41.33 -31.60
N ARG A 62 -12.11 40.40 -30.64
CA ARG A 62 -12.84 39.11 -30.75
C ARG A 62 -14.33 39.23 -30.39
N PHE A 63 -14.78 40.39 -29.88
CA PHE A 63 -16.18 40.66 -29.51
C PHE A 63 -17.00 41.31 -30.63
N GLN A 64 -16.41 41.63 -31.78
CA GLN A 64 -17.11 42.21 -32.93
C GLN A 64 -17.85 41.09 -33.69
N LYS A 65 -19.07 40.77 -33.25
CA LYS A 65 -20.02 39.95 -34.02
C LYS A 65 -20.61 40.82 -35.14
N ARG A 66 -20.06 40.70 -36.35
CA ARG A 66 -20.72 41.18 -37.57
C ARG A 66 -21.90 40.29 -37.91
#